data_AF-A0A7S2RMC7-F1
#
_entry.id   AF-A0A7S2RMC7-F1
#
_cell.length_a   1.000
_cell.length_b   1.000
_cell.length_c   1.000
_cell.angle_alpha   90.00
_cell.angle_beta   90.00
_cell.angle_gamma   90.00
#
_symmetry.space_group_name_H-M   'P 1'
#
loop_
_entity.id
_entity.type
_entity.pdbx_description
1 polymer ?
#
loop_
_entity_poly.entity_id
_entity_poly.type
_entity_poly.pdbx_seq_one_letter_code
_entity_poly.pdbx_strand_id
1 'polypeptide(L)'
;TEGRPLMAPKAVASLVQGGDSPQCGCFLGKAGFLRALEAGLLKVEEVVLEATAQLDWFSRRFHVPPGHVCGHQHCHVALLLAPSLAELFASRGVRAVRIPE
;
A
#
# COMPACT_ATOMS: atom_id res chain seq x y z
N THR A 1 2.87 4.15 -3.86
CA THR A 1 2.01 5.18 -4.50
C THR A 1 2.22 5.23 -6.00
N GLU A 2 3.40 4.90 -6.51
CA GLU A 2 3.72 4.75 -7.94
C GLU A 2 4.02 3.29 -8.29
N GLY A 3 4.08 2.98 -9.60
CA GLY A 3 4.30 1.62 -10.10
C GLY A 3 2.98 0.84 -10.26
N ARG A 4 3.08 -0.48 -10.37
CA ARG A 4 1.91 -1.37 -10.48
C ARG A 4 1.75 -2.18 -9.17
N PRO A 5 0.51 -2.46 -8.75
CA PRO A 5 0.25 -3.34 -7.62
C PRO A 5 0.71 -4.76 -7.92
N LEU A 6 1.00 -5.52 -6.86
CA LEU A 6 1.17 -6.97 -6.95
C LEU A 6 -0.18 -7.67 -7.08
N MET A 7 -1.21 -7.13 -6.45
CA MET A 7 -2.58 -7.58 -6.62
C MET A 7 -3.10 -7.18 -8.01
N ALA A 8 -4.01 -7.99 -8.56
CA ALA A 8 -4.68 -7.64 -9.79
C ALA A 8 -5.40 -6.28 -9.64
N PRO A 9 -5.31 -5.35 -10.60
CA PRO A 9 -5.90 -4.01 -10.47
C PRO A 9 -7.38 -4.00 -10.07
N LYS A 10 -8.16 -5.00 -10.50
CA LYS A 10 -9.58 -5.15 -10.11
C LYS A 10 -9.79 -5.44 -8.62
N ALA A 11 -8.84 -6.11 -7.96
CA ALA A 11 -8.92 -6.44 -6.54
C ALA A 11 -8.54 -5.24 -5.63
N VAL A 12 -7.87 -4.24 -6.19
CA VAL A 12 -7.38 -3.05 -5.49
C VAL A 12 -7.76 -1.77 -6.25
N ALA A 13 -8.98 -1.74 -6.78
CA ALA A 13 -9.45 -0.73 -7.72
C ALA A 13 -9.39 0.70 -7.18
N SER A 14 -9.54 0.90 -5.87
CA SER A 14 -9.43 2.22 -5.22
C SER A 14 -7.98 2.74 -5.16
N LEU A 15 -6.99 1.89 -5.42
CA LEU A 15 -5.56 2.24 -5.35
C LEU A 15 -4.95 2.55 -6.72
N VAL A 16 -5.68 2.29 -7.81
CA VAL A 16 -5.15 2.33 -9.18
C VAL A 16 -5.90 3.30 -10.09
N GLN A 17 -5.22 3.75 -11.13
CA GLN A 17 -5.83 4.53 -12.20
C GLN A 17 -6.69 3.63 -13.09
N GLY A 18 -7.92 4.06 -13.38
CA GLY A 18 -8.84 3.41 -14.31
C GLY A 18 -8.83 4.04 -15.72
N GLY A 19 -9.71 3.54 -16.59
CA GLY A 19 -9.91 4.03 -17.96
C GLY A 19 -8.88 3.51 -18.97
N ASP A 20 -8.79 4.16 -20.13
CA ASP A 20 -7.99 3.72 -21.28
C ASP A 20 -6.62 4.44 -21.38
N SER A 21 -6.13 5.00 -20.27
CA SER A 21 -4.82 5.65 -20.27
C SER A 21 -3.67 4.63 -20.28
N PRO A 22 -2.48 4.99 -20.76
CA PRO A 22 -1.29 4.14 -20.64
C PRO A 22 -0.93 3.77 -19.19
N GLN A 23 -1.41 4.55 -18.22
CA GLN A 23 -1.20 4.35 -16.80
C GLN A 23 -2.32 3.53 -16.14
N CYS A 24 -3.28 3.02 -16.93
CA CYS A 24 -4.33 2.14 -16.43
C CYS A 24 -3.73 0.94 -15.67
N GLY A 25 -4.27 0.72 -14.47
CA GLY A 25 -3.81 -0.31 -13.55
C GLY A 25 -2.48 -0.01 -12.83
N CYS A 26 -1.89 1.18 -13.02
CA CYS A 26 -0.83 1.69 -12.14
C CYS A 26 -1.45 2.33 -10.91
N PHE A 27 -0.69 2.42 -9.82
CA PHE A 27 -1.13 3.16 -8.63
C PHE A 27 -1.42 4.63 -8.95
N LEU A 28 -2.26 5.27 -8.12
CA LEU A 28 -2.73 6.65 -8.30
C LEU A 28 -1.63 7.74 -8.30
N GLY A 29 -0.39 7.43 -7.92
CA GLY A 29 0.66 8.40 -7.61
C GLY A 29 0.37 9.18 -6.32
N LYS A 30 1.31 10.03 -5.89
CA LYS A 30 1.15 10.85 -4.67
C LYS A 30 -0.16 11.65 -4.64
N ALA A 31 -0.34 12.47 -5.67
CA ALA A 31 -1.44 13.43 -5.72
C ALA A 31 -2.79 12.72 -5.87
N GLY A 32 -2.85 11.66 -6.68
CA GLY A 32 -4.07 10.88 -6.83
C GLY A 32 -4.45 10.14 -5.54
N PHE A 33 -3.46 9.56 -4.86
CA PHE A 33 -3.67 8.90 -3.58
C PHE A 33 -4.20 9.86 -2.51
N LEU A 34 -3.60 11.04 -2.38
CA LEU A 34 -4.06 12.06 -1.42
C LEU A 34 -5.48 12.53 -1.72
N ARG A 35 -5.80 12.82 -2.98
CA ARG A 35 -7.18 13.18 -3.38
C ARG A 35 -8.19 12.07 -3.08
N ALA A 36 -7.85 10.81 -3.35
CA ALA A 36 -8.72 9.69 -3.06
C ALA A 36 -8.92 9.48 -1.55
N LEU A 37 -7.87 9.71 -0.76
CA LEU A 37 -7.91 9.67 0.70
C LEU A 37 -8.82 10.79 1.25
N GLU A 38 -8.61 12.03 0.82
CA GLU A 38 -9.41 13.20 1.23
C GLU A 38 -10.89 13.06 0.85
N ALA A 39 -11.17 12.48 -0.32
CA ALA A 39 -12.52 12.22 -0.80
C ALA A 39 -13.18 10.97 -0.19
N GLY A 40 -12.48 10.22 0.69
CA GLY A 40 -12.99 8.97 1.28
C GLY A 40 -13.24 7.84 0.26
N LEU A 41 -12.59 7.91 -0.90
CA LEU A 41 -12.72 6.93 -2.00
C LEU A 41 -11.77 5.74 -1.84
N LEU A 42 -10.78 5.89 -0.97
CA LEU A 42 -9.76 4.89 -0.72
C LEU A 42 -10.28 3.83 0.25
N LYS A 43 -10.19 2.55 -0.13
CA LYS A 43 -10.63 1.43 0.72
C LYS A 43 -9.47 0.87 1.52
N VAL A 44 -9.62 0.86 2.85
CA VAL A 44 -8.58 0.40 3.76
C VAL A 44 -8.26 -1.09 3.54
N GLU A 45 -9.27 -1.89 3.24
CA GLU A 45 -9.15 -3.33 3.00
C GLU A 45 -8.30 -3.62 1.76
N GLU A 46 -8.42 -2.79 0.72
CA GLU A 46 -7.63 -2.91 -0.50
C GLU A 46 -6.16 -2.53 -0.24
N VAL A 47 -5.90 -1.54 0.63
CA VAL A 47 -4.55 -1.20 1.09
C VAL A 47 -3.93 -2.36 1.85
N VAL A 48 -4.66 -2.94 2.81
CA VAL A 48 -4.20 -4.08 3.61
C VAL A 48 -3.91 -5.29 2.71
N LEU A 49 -4.78 -5.54 1.72
CA LEU A 49 -4.60 -6.62 0.75
C LEU A 49 -3.33 -6.46 -0.07
N GLU A 50 -3.09 -5.28 -0.65
CA GLU A 50 -1.88 -4.99 -1.43
C GLU A 50 -0.62 -5.01 -0.55
N ALA A 51 -0.67 -4.42 0.65
CA ALA A 51 0.44 -4.44 1.59
C ALA A 51 0.80 -5.87 2.00
N THR A 52 -0.20 -6.72 2.23
CA THR A 52 0.00 -8.15 2.50
C THR A 52 0.73 -8.83 1.35
N ALA A 53 0.28 -8.59 0.12
CA ALA A 53 0.91 -9.15 -1.07
C ALA A 53 2.38 -8.71 -1.21
N GLN A 54 2.70 -7.45 -0.87
CA GLN A 54 4.08 -6.92 -0.87
C GLN A 54 4.97 -7.59 0.19
N LEU A 55 4.46 -7.80 1.41
CA LEU A 55 5.19 -8.49 2.47
C LEU A 55 5.43 -9.98 2.12
N ASP A 56 4.43 -10.64 1.55
CA ASP A 56 4.52 -12.04 1.11
C ASP A 56 5.47 -12.18 -0.09
N TRP A 57 5.45 -11.23 -1.02
CA TRP A 57 6.40 -11.20 -2.13
C TRP A 57 7.83 -11.01 -1.63
N PHE A 58 8.08 -10.06 -0.72
CA PHE A 58 9.40 -9.86 -0.12
C PHE A 58 9.90 -11.14 0.54
N SER A 59 9.04 -11.76 1.38
CA SER A 59 9.41 -12.96 2.13
C SER A 59 9.75 -14.13 1.21
N ARG A 60 8.99 -14.33 0.13
CA ARG A 60 9.29 -15.35 -0.89
C ARG A 60 10.55 -15.03 -1.68
N ARG A 61 10.76 -13.75 -2.02
CA ARG A 61 11.87 -13.31 -2.89
C ARG A 61 13.23 -13.38 -2.20
N PHE A 62 13.26 -13.13 -0.89
CA PHE A 62 14.47 -13.05 -0.08
C PHE A 62 14.59 -14.17 0.96
N HIS A 63 13.61 -15.06 1.03
CA HIS A 63 13.55 -16.20 1.97
C HIS A 63 13.63 -15.81 3.46
N VAL A 64 13.27 -14.56 3.79
CA VAL A 64 13.24 -14.04 5.16
C VAL A 64 12.09 -13.05 5.34
N PRO A 65 11.43 -13.00 6.51
CA PRO A 65 10.38 -12.01 6.76
C PRO A 65 10.97 -10.59 6.87
N PRO A 66 10.22 -9.55 6.47
CA PRO A 66 10.67 -8.17 6.60
C PRO A 66 10.71 -7.77 8.09
N GLY A 67 11.88 -7.36 8.58
CA GLY A 67 12.02 -6.81 9.94
C GLY A 67 11.66 -5.32 10.05
N HIS A 68 11.69 -4.60 8.92
CA HIS A 68 11.49 -3.15 8.84
C HIS A 68 10.62 -2.79 7.63
N VAL A 69 9.76 -1.79 7.77
CA VAL A 69 8.92 -1.28 6.67
C VAL A 69 9.02 0.25 6.56
N CYS A 70 8.94 0.76 5.33
CA CYS A 70 8.75 2.17 5.02
C CYS A 70 7.71 2.30 3.90
N GLY A 71 6.79 3.26 4.00
CA GLY A 71 5.90 3.61 2.89
C GLY A 71 6.54 4.65 1.98
N HIS A 72 6.52 4.40 0.67
CA HIS A 72 6.94 5.40 -0.32
C HIS A 72 6.11 6.67 -0.13
N GLN A 73 6.78 7.83 -0.09
CA GLN A 73 6.16 9.13 0.21
C GLN A 73 5.33 9.17 1.50
N HIS A 74 5.63 8.29 2.45
CA HIS A 74 5.03 8.24 3.77
C HIS A 74 3.51 8.03 3.77
N CYS A 75 2.95 7.42 2.72
CA CYS A 75 1.50 7.16 2.66
C CYS A 75 0.98 6.30 3.83
N HIS A 76 1.85 5.51 4.46
CA HIS A 76 1.51 4.61 5.56
C HIS A 76 1.23 5.32 6.90
N VAL A 77 1.55 6.61 7.04
CA VAL A 77 1.27 7.39 8.26
C VAL A 77 -0.07 8.13 8.22
N ALA A 78 -0.83 8.01 7.12
CA ALA A 78 -2.18 8.54 7.05
C ALA A 78 -3.03 7.95 8.17
N LEU A 79 -3.70 8.80 8.96
CA LEU A 79 -4.47 8.38 10.15
C LEU A 79 -5.50 7.29 9.85
N LEU A 80 -6.10 7.32 8.66
CA LEU A 80 -7.05 6.31 8.20
C LEU A 80 -6.43 4.91 8.04
N LEU A 81 -5.14 4.85 7.69
CA LEU A 81 -4.46 3.60 7.32
C LEU A 81 -3.57 3.06 8.44
N ALA A 82 -3.03 3.95 9.26
CA ALA A 82 -2.01 3.63 10.25
C ALA A 82 -2.43 2.49 11.19
N PRO A 83 -3.65 2.42 11.76
CA PRO A 83 -4.04 1.32 12.63
C PRO A 83 -4.02 -0.04 11.93
N SER A 84 -4.68 -0.16 10.77
CA SER A 84 -4.77 -1.41 10.02
C SER A 84 -3.41 -1.87 9.48
N LEU A 85 -2.56 -0.94 9.05
CA LEU A 85 -1.21 -1.24 8.63
C LEU A 85 -0.31 -1.66 9.80
N ALA A 86 -0.43 -1.01 10.95
CA ALA A 86 0.33 -1.38 12.15
C ALA A 86 -0.02 -2.81 12.62
N GLU A 87 -1.31 -3.16 12.64
CA GLU A 87 -1.76 -4.51 12.97
C GLU A 87 -1.22 -5.54 11.98
N LEU A 88 -1.33 -5.27 10.68
CA LEU A 88 -0.75 -6.13 9.64
C LEU A 88 0.76 -6.32 9.84
N PHE A 89 1.51 -5.23 10.01
CA PHE A 89 2.96 -5.27 10.17
C PHE A 89 3.38 -6.08 11.39
N ALA A 90 2.71 -5.86 12.53
CA ALA A 90 2.95 -6.64 13.74
C ALA A 90 2.69 -8.14 13.51
N SER A 91 1.58 -8.51 12.87
CA SER A 91 1.25 -9.91 12.56
C SER A 91 2.25 -10.60 11.63
N ARG A 92 3.02 -9.82 10.86
CA ARG A 92 4.02 -10.30 9.89
C ARG A 92 5.46 -10.22 10.41
N GLY A 93 5.64 -9.91 11.70
CA GLY A 93 6.95 -9.88 12.35
C GLY A 93 7.80 -8.63 12.05
N VAL A 94 7.20 -7.59 11.48
CA VAL A 94 7.84 -6.29 11.30
C VAL A 94 7.97 -5.64 12.67
N ARG A 95 9.19 -5.22 13.03
CA ARG A 95 9.50 -4.65 14.34
C ARG A 95 9.70 -3.14 14.33
N ALA A 96 9.89 -2.55 13.16
CA ALA A 96 10.12 -1.13 13.02
C ALA A 96 9.50 -0.58 11.73
N VAL A 97 8.91 0.60 11.85
CA VAL A 97 8.34 1.35 10.73
C VAL A 97 8.96 2.74 10.74
N ARG A 98 9.41 3.22 9.58
CA ARG A 98 9.93 4.60 9.47
C ARG A 98 8.78 5.59 9.55
N ILE A 99 8.82 6.52 10.51
CA ILE A 99 7.97 7.72 10.55
C ILE A 99 8.79 8.89 10.01
N PRO A 100 8.28 9.71 9.07
CA PRO A 100 8.96 10.94 8.66
C PRO A 100 9.02 11.96 9.81
N GLU A 101 10.03 12.82 9.79
CA GLU A 101 10.11 14.01 10.65
C GLU A 101 9.06 15.07 10.27
#